data_AF-A0A540LT87-F1
#
_entry.id   AF-A0A540LT87-F1
#
_cell.length_a   1.000
_cell.length_b   1.000
_cell.length_c   1.000
_cell.angle_alpha   90.00
_cell.angle_beta   90.00
_cell.angle_gamma   90.00
#
_symmetry.space_group_name_H-M   'P 1'
#
loop_
_entity.id
_entity.type
_entity.pdbx_description
1 polymer ?
#
loop_
_entity_poly.entity_id
_entity_poly.type
_entity_poly.pdbx_seq_one_letter_code
_entity_poly.pdbx_strand_id
1 'polypeptide(L)' 'MSNLNKLDFTALEVSERNYLKWIQDVKLHLIAKSLRATIEEPANDEPIYETQKAIVLIFIRRHIYDAL' A
#
# COMPACT_ATOMS: atom_id res chain seq x y z
N MET A 1 8.23 -9.54 20.85
CA MET A 1 7.48 -8.42 20.26
C MET A 1 8.32 -7.86 19.12
N SER A 2 8.20 -8.45 17.94
CA SER A 2 8.98 -8.09 16.76
C SER A 2 8.59 -6.68 16.32
N ASN A 3 9.56 -5.78 16.17
CA ASN A 3 9.34 -4.41 15.73
C ASN A 3 8.65 -4.39 14.35
N LEU A 4 7.31 -4.27 14.34
CA LEU A 4 6.53 -3.93 13.14
C LEU A 4 6.93 -2.57 12.54
N ASN A 5 7.71 -1.78 13.28
CA ASN A 5 8.28 -0.50 12.84
C ASN A 5 9.43 -0.62 11.83
N LYS A 6 9.84 -1.84 11.43
CA LYS A 6 10.92 -2.06 10.46
C LYS A 6 10.47 -2.90 9.28
N LEU A 7 9.30 -2.59 8.72
CA LEU A 7 8.98 -3.03 7.36
C LEU A 7 9.86 -2.21 6.42
N ASP A 8 11.05 -2.73 6.12
CA ASP A 8 11.91 -2.25 5.04
C ASP A 8 11.10 -2.37 3.74
N PHE A 9 10.50 -1.26 3.35
CA PHE A 9 9.65 -1.22 2.17
C PHE A 9 10.53 -1.03 0.94
N THR A 10 10.56 -2.01 0.06
CA THR A 10 11.34 -1.92 -1.17
C THR A 10 10.55 -1.08 -2.17
N ALA A 11 11.10 0.00 -2.72
CA ALA A 11 10.45 0.74 -3.82
C ALA A 11 10.34 -0.13 -5.08
N LEU A 12 9.35 0.10 -5.93
CA LEU A 12 9.15 -0.65 -7.17
C LEU A 12 10.26 -0.31 -8.18
N GLU A 13 11.20 -1.21 -8.44
CA GLU A 13 12.29 -0.96 -9.40
C GLU A 13 11.77 -0.48 -10.77
N VAL A 14 12.49 0.41 -11.46
CA VAL A 14 12.16 0.82 -12.85
C VAL A 14 11.98 -0.38 -13.78
N SER A 15 12.78 -1.42 -13.56
CA SER A 15 12.72 -2.66 -14.34
C SER A 15 11.54 -3.57 -13.98
N GLU A 16 10.76 -3.21 -12.96
CA GLU A 16 9.60 -3.92 -12.41
C GLU A 16 9.88 -5.36 -11.95
N ARG A 17 11.15 -5.79 -11.89
CA ARG A 17 11.53 -7.16 -11.49
C ARG A 17 11.08 -7.55 -10.09
N ASN A 18 10.93 -6.56 -9.20
CA ASN A 18 10.47 -6.76 -7.84
C ASN A 18 8.96 -6.54 -7.66
N TYR A 19 8.17 -6.41 -8.75
CA TYR A 19 6.74 -6.09 -8.71
C TYR A 19 5.93 -7.02 -7.80
N LEU A 20 6.14 -8.34 -7.89
CA LEU A 20 5.41 -9.30 -7.04
C LEU A 20 5.70 -9.10 -5.54
N LYS A 21 6.97 -8.86 -5.20
CA LYS A 21 7.39 -8.58 -3.83
C LYS A 21 6.81 -7.24 -3.36
N TRP A 22 6.89 -6.21 -4.20
CA TRP A 22 6.33 -4.88 -3.93
C TRP A 22 4.82 -4.95 -3.64
N ILE A 23 4.04 -5.68 -4.45
CA ILE A 23 2.60 -5.86 -4.20
C ILE A 23 2.36 -6.55 -2.84
N GLN A 24 3.13 -7.57 -2.51
CA GLN A 24 2.97 -8.30 -1.24
C GLN A 24 3.26 -7.37 -0.05
N ASP A 25 4.32 -6.58 -0.12
CA ASP A 25 4.68 -5.60 0.90
C ASP A 25 3.58 -4.53 1.05
N VAL A 26 3.06 -3.99 -0.07
CA VAL A 26 1.94 -3.02 -0.08
C VAL A 26 0.71 -3.61 0.59
N LYS A 27 0.31 -4.82 0.19
CA LYS A 27 -0.87 -5.50 0.77
C LYS A 27 -0.70 -5.72 2.26
N LEU A 28 0.46 -6.20 2.71
CA LEU A 28 0.73 -6.44 4.13
C LEU A 28 0.70 -5.14 4.94
N HIS A 29 1.26 -4.05 4.41
CA HIS A 29 1.23 -2.74 5.05
C HIS A 29 -0.20 -2.21 5.21
N LEU A 30 -1.02 -2.32 4.16
CA LEU A 30 -2.43 -1.91 4.20
C LEU A 30 -3.24 -2.77 5.18
N ILE A 31 -2.97 -4.07 5.26
CA ILE A 31 -3.59 -4.96 6.28
C ILE A 31 -3.21 -4.49 7.69
N ALA A 32 -1.92 -4.24 7.94
CA ALA A 32 -1.43 -3.79 9.25
C ALA A 32 -2.03 -2.43 9.68
N LYS A 33 -2.41 -1.58 8.71
CA LYS A 33 -3.08 -0.30 8.95
C LYS A 33 -4.61 -0.36 8.91
N SER A 34 -5.22 -1.53 8.73
CA SER A 34 -6.66 -1.68 8.51
C SER A 34 -7.20 -0.86 7.31
N LEU A 35 -6.35 -0.66 6.29
CA LEU A 35 -6.66 0.09 5.05
C LEU A 35 -6.81 -0.83 3.83
N ARG A 36 -6.78 -2.16 4.00
CA ARG A 36 -6.92 -3.10 2.88
C ARG A 36 -8.25 -2.92 2.14
N ALA A 37 -9.34 -2.69 2.85
CA ALA A 37 -10.66 -2.48 2.25
C ALA A 37 -10.70 -1.24 1.33
N THR A 38 -9.82 -0.26 1.55
CA THR A 38 -9.77 0.98 0.75
C THR A 38 -9.30 0.76 -0.70
N ILE A 39 -8.61 -0.36 -0.98
CA ILE A 39 -8.18 -0.74 -2.35
C ILE A 39 -9.04 -1.82 -2.99
N GLU A 40 -10.04 -2.32 -2.27
CA GLU A 40 -11.00 -3.29 -2.81
C GLU A 40 -12.13 -2.56 -3.54
N GLU A 41 -12.78 -3.27 -4.44
CA GLU A 41 -13.98 -2.74 -5.08
C GLU A 41 -15.05 -2.52 -4.00
N PRO A 42 -15.65 -1.32 -3.90
CA PRO A 42 -16.63 -1.03 -2.87
C PRO A 42 -17.82 -1.98 -3.02
N ALA A 43 -18.22 -2.64 -1.94
CA ALA A 43 -19.45 -3.42 -1.90
C ALA A 43 -20.63 -2.46 -1.63
N ASN A 44 -21.53 -2.30 -2.60
CA ASN A 44 -22.76 -1.50 -2.46
C ASN A 44 -22.50 -0.01 -2.10
N ASP A 45 -23.51 0.67 -1.53
CA ASP A 45 -23.47 2.06 -1.05
C ASP A 45 -22.60 2.28 0.21
N GLU A 46 -21.55 1.46 0.41
CA GLU A 46 -20.64 1.67 1.53
C GLU A 46 -19.98 3.07 1.45
N PRO A 47 -19.93 3.81 2.57
CA PRO A 47 -19.38 5.14 2.58
C PRO A 47 -17.91 5.11 2.18
N ILE A 48 -17.60 5.85 1.13
CA ILE A 48 -16.23 6.06 0.69
C ILE A 48 -15.52 6.96 1.71
N TYR A 49 -14.56 6.40 2.45
CA TYR A 49 -13.72 7.17 3.35
C TYR A 49 -12.61 7.89 2.58
N GLU A 50 -12.91 9.06 2.01
CA GLU A 50 -11.98 9.86 1.19
C GLU A 50 -10.62 10.09 1.86
N THR A 51 -10.59 10.29 3.18
CA THR A 51 -9.34 10.42 3.95
C THR A 51 -8.48 9.15 3.88
N GLN A 52 -9.09 7.97 3.99
CA GLN A 52 -8.37 6.69 3.88
C GLN A 52 -7.85 6.50 2.46
N LYS A 53 -8.65 6.84 1.44
CA LYS A 53 -8.21 6.83 0.03
C LYS A 53 -7.01 7.73 -0.18
N ALA A 54 -7.03 8.95 0.35
CA ALA A 54 -5.92 9.88 0.25
C ALA A 54 -4.64 9.32 0.90
N ILE A 55 -4.75 8.71 2.09
CA ILE A 55 -3.62 8.07 2.78
C ILE A 55 -3.00 6.95 1.93
N VAL A 56 -3.84 6.07 1.37
CA VAL A 56 -3.38 4.96 0.53
C VAL A 56 -2.74 5.47 -0.76
N LEU A 57 -3.32 6.48 -1.41
CA LEU A 57 -2.76 7.07 -2.63
C LEU A 57 -1.39 7.73 -2.39
N ILE A 58 -1.25 8.49 -1.30
CA ILE A 58 0.03 9.10 -0.91
C ILE A 58 1.08 8.00 -0.67
N PHE A 59 0.69 6.93 0.04
CA PHE A 59 1.56 5.79 0.31
C PHE A 59 2.04 5.13 -0.99
N ILE A 60 1.12 4.76 -1.88
CA ILE A 60 1.46 4.10 -3.15
C ILE A 60 2.36 5.01 -4.01
N ARG A 61 2.02 6.29 -4.16
CA ARG A 61 2.81 7.25 -4.96
C ARG A 61 4.26 7.34 -4.49
N ARG A 62 4.49 7.45 -3.18
CA ARG A 62 5.85 7.53 -2.63
C ARG A 62 6.69 6.31 -2.96
N HIS A 63 6.10 5.12 -2.96
CA HIS A 63 6.82 3.86 -3.15
C HIS A 63 6.83 3.34 -4.61
N ILE A 64 6.18 4.07 -5.52
CA ILE A 64 6.37 3.94 -6.98
C ILE A 64 7.40 4.98 -7.46
N TYR A 65 7.35 6.20 -6.93
CA TYR A 65 8.16 7.33 -7.43
C TYR A 65 9.61 7.30 -6.95
N ASP A 66 9.89 6.80 -5.73
CA ASP A 66 11.28 6.72 -5.21
C ASP A 66 12.19 5.75 -5.99
N ALA A 67 11.67 5.09 -7.02
CA ALA A 67 12.43 4.24 -7.91
C ALA A 67 12.72 4.86 -9.29
N LEU A 68 12.19 6.05 -9.60
CA LEU A 68 12.50 6.80 -10.81
C LEU A 68 13.78 7.63 -10.67
#